data_AF-A0A1V5TSE7-F1
#
_entry.id   AF-A0A1V5TSE7-F1
#
_cell.length_a   1.000
_cell.length_b   1.000
_cell.length_c   1.000
_cell.angle_alpha   90.00
_cell.angle_beta   90.00
_cell.angle_gamma   90.00
#
_symmetry.space_group_name_H-M   'P 1'
#
loop_
_entity.id
_entity.type
_entity.pdbx_description
1 polymer ?
#
loop_
_entity_poly.entity_id
_entity_poly.type
_entity_poly.pdbx_seq_one_letter_code
_entity_poly.pdbx_strand_id
1 'polypeptide(L)'
;MAEKWYPVIDYTLCTECGTCAGFCTHGVYDAAKAPVPVVVNPAGCIDRCHGCGSICPQGAITYVGDNTGWTPPHGLSPSEAPACSCGCGADCKSVAVDFLFLDREACERCAASDKELDEAVAELSPVLTTLGCCVTVNKVKMDSPSLAEQYRFVSSPTIRVNGADICGEVKENRCASCGDLCGADTDCRVFEYAGRQYDSPPKAMIVDGILRALYAPAPIKEEEPYVIPANLVQFYQSMQEKSGCGCSCSDKTGGCC
;
A
#
# COMPACT_ATOMS: atom_id res chain seq x y z
N MET A 1 37.90 -6.65 -4.97
CA MET A 1 37.07 -7.39 -4.00
C MET A 1 37.20 -6.67 -2.68
N ALA A 2 36.08 -6.36 -2.04
CA ALA A 2 36.05 -5.56 -0.82
C ALA A 2 35.62 -6.44 0.37
N GLU A 3 36.41 -6.45 1.44
CA GLU A 3 36.09 -7.21 2.66
C GLU A 3 34.95 -6.57 3.47
N LYS A 4 34.59 -5.32 3.18
CA LYS A 4 33.63 -4.51 3.97
C LYS A 4 32.51 -3.89 3.14
N TRP A 5 32.42 -4.20 1.84
CA TRP A 5 31.42 -3.65 0.94
C TRP A 5 30.57 -4.76 0.35
N TYR A 6 29.28 -4.78 0.67
CA TYR A 6 28.33 -5.75 0.13
C TYR A 6 26.89 -5.22 0.21
N PRO A 7 26.01 -5.66 -0.70
CA PRO A 7 24.61 -5.25 -0.69
C PRO A 7 23.83 -5.88 0.48
N VAL A 8 22.95 -5.09 1.09
CA VAL A 8 21.94 -5.51 2.06
C VAL A 8 20.58 -5.19 1.47
N ILE A 9 19.71 -6.19 1.43
CA ILE A 9 18.39 -6.06 0.84
C ILE A 9 17.36 -5.90 1.94
N ASP A 10 16.53 -4.87 1.80
CA ASP A 10 15.32 -4.74 2.57
C ASP A 10 14.20 -5.59 1.93
N TYR A 11 13.95 -6.75 2.53
CA TYR A 11 12.92 -7.68 2.04
C TYR A 11 11.50 -7.14 2.21
N THR A 12 11.28 -6.08 3.00
CA THR A 12 9.96 -5.44 3.13
C THR A 12 9.64 -4.57 1.91
N LEU A 13 10.66 -4.02 1.26
CA LEU A 13 10.54 -3.23 0.03
C LEU A 13 10.77 -4.07 -1.23
N CYS A 14 11.40 -5.24 -1.11
CA CYS A 14 11.75 -6.07 -2.25
C CYS A 14 10.52 -6.81 -2.80
N THR A 15 10.20 -6.58 -4.08
CA THR A 15 9.16 -7.32 -4.81
C THR A 15 9.68 -8.62 -5.46
N GLU A 16 10.86 -9.09 -5.06
CA GLU A 16 11.51 -10.30 -5.59
C GLU A 16 11.59 -10.35 -7.14
N CYS A 17 11.71 -9.18 -7.78
CA CYS A 17 11.72 -9.05 -9.24
C CYS A 17 12.97 -9.64 -9.95
N GLY A 18 14.01 -10.02 -9.21
CA GLY A 18 15.23 -10.63 -9.76
C GLY A 18 16.17 -9.71 -10.55
N THR A 19 15.85 -8.43 -10.74
CA THR A 19 16.66 -7.47 -11.53
C THR A 19 18.11 -7.36 -11.03
N CYS A 20 18.29 -7.31 -9.71
CA CYS A 20 19.62 -7.24 -9.08
C CYS A 20 20.42 -8.55 -9.24
N ALA A 21 19.76 -9.70 -9.10
CA ALA A 21 20.37 -11.02 -9.27
C ALA A 21 20.79 -11.28 -10.74
N GLY A 22 19.97 -10.86 -11.70
CA GLY A 22 20.28 -10.97 -13.13
C GLY A 22 21.38 -10.03 -13.61
N PHE A 23 21.55 -8.88 -12.95
CA PHE A 23 22.57 -7.90 -13.30
C PHE A 23 23.96 -8.25 -12.76
N CYS A 24 24.05 -8.80 -11.54
CA CYS A 24 25.33 -9.01 -10.89
C CYS A 24 26.04 -10.27 -11.42
N THR A 25 27.06 -10.09 -12.27
CA THR A 25 27.87 -11.18 -12.82
C THR A 25 28.97 -11.68 -11.89
N HIS A 26 29.15 -11.07 -10.71
CA HIS A 26 30.21 -11.42 -9.75
C HIS A 26 29.82 -12.53 -8.77
N GLY A 27 28.69 -13.19 -8.99
CA GLY A 27 28.24 -14.32 -8.16
C GLY A 27 27.90 -13.92 -6.72
N VAL A 28 27.56 -12.65 -6.47
CA VAL A 28 27.16 -12.15 -5.15
C VAL A 28 25.82 -12.75 -4.72
N TYR A 29 24.91 -12.93 -5.67
CA TYR A 29 23.58 -13.51 -5.46
C TYR A 29 23.52 -15.00 -5.81
N ASP A 30 22.64 -15.71 -5.12
CA ASP A 30 22.36 -17.12 -5.35
C ASP A 30 21.49 -17.31 -6.59
N ALA A 31 22.08 -17.80 -7.68
CA ALA A 31 21.35 -18.09 -8.91
C ALA A 31 20.28 -19.18 -8.73
N ALA A 32 20.45 -20.09 -7.76
CA ALA A 32 19.48 -21.17 -7.52
C ALA A 32 18.22 -20.66 -6.81
N LYS A 33 18.28 -19.49 -6.15
CA LYS A 33 17.14 -18.87 -5.47
C LYS A 33 16.49 -17.76 -6.29
N ALA A 34 16.96 -17.52 -7.52
CA ALA A 34 16.34 -16.57 -8.42
C ALA A 34 14.84 -16.91 -8.62
N PRO A 35 13.94 -15.91 -8.60
CA PRO A 35 14.20 -14.47 -8.67
C PRO A 35 14.41 -13.78 -7.31
N VAL A 36 14.35 -14.51 -6.20
CA VAL A 36 14.59 -13.98 -4.85
C VAL A 36 16.07 -13.61 -4.69
N PRO A 37 16.41 -12.35 -4.39
CA PRO A 37 17.79 -11.92 -4.33
C PRO A 37 18.41 -12.33 -2.98
N VAL A 38 19.09 -13.47 -2.94
CA VAL A 38 19.78 -13.96 -1.73
C VAL A 38 21.28 -13.77 -1.89
N VAL A 39 21.91 -12.98 -1.02
CA VAL A 39 23.36 -12.74 -1.03
C VAL A 39 24.08 -13.94 -0.42
N VAL A 40 24.88 -14.66 -1.21
CA VAL A 40 25.66 -15.84 -0.78
C VAL A 40 27.17 -15.62 -0.82
N ASN A 41 27.64 -14.67 -1.61
CA ASN A 41 29.06 -14.32 -1.68
C ASN A 41 29.26 -12.81 -1.52
N PRO A 42 29.15 -12.26 -0.29
CA PRO A 42 29.36 -10.83 -0.03
C PRO A 42 30.72 -10.32 -0.53
N ALA A 43 31.78 -11.14 -0.40
CA ALA A 43 33.15 -10.79 -0.81
C ALA A 43 33.33 -10.67 -2.33
N GLY A 44 32.39 -11.22 -3.12
CA GLY A 44 32.37 -11.07 -4.57
C GLY A 44 32.02 -9.65 -5.03
N CYS A 45 31.50 -8.79 -4.13
CA CYS A 45 31.15 -7.43 -4.49
C CYS A 45 32.40 -6.58 -4.82
N ILE A 46 32.29 -5.78 -5.88
CA ILE A 46 33.31 -4.79 -6.24
C ILE A 46 33.22 -3.62 -5.26
N ASP A 47 34.38 -3.16 -4.78
CA ASP A 47 34.46 -2.01 -3.87
C ASP A 47 33.77 -0.79 -4.47
N ARG A 48 32.89 -0.14 -3.70
CA ARG A 48 32.14 1.07 -4.10
C ARG A 48 31.21 0.88 -5.31
N CYS A 49 30.81 -0.35 -5.62
CA CYS A 49 29.84 -0.62 -6.68
C CYS A 49 28.41 -0.51 -6.16
N HIS A 50 27.61 0.34 -6.80
CA HIS A 50 26.17 0.52 -6.53
C HIS A 50 25.24 -0.10 -7.59
N GLY A 51 25.78 -0.84 -8.55
CA GLY A 51 25.06 -1.19 -9.77
C GLY A 51 23.74 -1.92 -9.55
N CYS A 52 23.69 -2.90 -8.64
CA CYS A 52 22.43 -3.61 -8.33
C CYS A 52 21.41 -2.74 -7.59
N GLY A 53 21.85 -1.80 -6.76
CA GLY A 53 20.97 -0.84 -6.10
C GLY A 53 20.44 0.23 -7.06
N SER A 54 21.26 0.71 -8.01
CA SER A 54 20.87 1.73 -8.99
C SER A 54 19.78 1.27 -9.96
N ILE A 55 19.71 -0.05 -10.24
CA ILE A 55 18.70 -0.64 -11.13
C ILE A 55 17.50 -1.22 -10.37
N CYS A 56 17.52 -1.18 -9.03
CA CYS A 56 16.44 -1.75 -8.24
C CYS A 56 15.21 -0.84 -8.38
N PRO A 57 14.07 -1.32 -8.92
CA PRO A 57 12.91 -0.47 -9.16
C PRO A 57 12.23 0.01 -7.86
N GLN A 58 12.44 -0.73 -6.76
CA GLN A 58 11.93 -0.38 -5.43
C GLN A 58 12.98 0.33 -4.56
N GLY A 59 14.22 0.44 -5.06
CA GLY A 59 15.37 0.92 -4.30
C GLY A 59 15.61 0.21 -2.95
N ALA A 60 15.28 -1.08 -2.88
CA ALA A 60 15.35 -1.89 -1.66
C ALA A 60 16.78 -2.31 -1.25
N ILE A 61 17.83 -1.76 -1.86
CA ILE A 61 19.22 -2.23 -1.68
C ILE A 61 20.08 -1.11 -1.12
N THR A 62 20.72 -1.38 0.01
CA THR A 62 21.73 -0.53 0.65
C THR A 62 23.07 -1.25 0.72
N TYR A 63 24.15 -0.57 1.11
CA TYR A 63 25.49 -1.16 1.14
C TYR A 63 26.16 -0.97 2.51
N VAL A 64 26.69 -2.05 3.07
CA VAL A 64 27.50 -1.95 4.29
C VAL A 64 28.81 -1.26 3.97
N GLY A 65 29.24 -0.34 4.83
CA GLY A 65 30.50 0.39 4.67
C GLY A 65 30.43 1.55 3.67
N ASP A 66 29.24 1.90 3.17
CA ASP A 66 29.09 3.01 2.24
C ASP A 66 29.29 4.38 2.91
N ASN A 67 30.29 5.11 2.45
CA ASN A 67 30.62 6.48 2.86
C ASN A 67 30.63 7.45 1.68
N THR A 68 30.08 7.06 0.54
CA THR A 68 30.05 7.85 -0.70
C THR A 68 28.88 8.84 -0.75
N GLY A 69 27.91 8.72 0.18
CA GLY A 69 26.69 9.52 0.17
C GLY A 69 25.69 9.11 -0.90
N TRP A 70 25.89 7.94 -1.52
CA TRP A 70 24.96 7.39 -2.50
C TRP A 70 23.68 6.92 -1.82
N THR A 71 22.54 7.22 -2.44
CA THR A 71 21.22 6.75 -2.02
C THR A 71 20.53 6.04 -3.18
N PRO A 72 19.65 5.06 -2.90
CA PRO A 72 18.92 4.36 -3.94
C PRO A 72 18.09 5.35 -4.77
N PRO A 73 18.27 5.42 -6.10
CA PRO A 73 17.60 6.42 -6.94
C PRO A 73 16.09 6.21 -7.07
N HIS A 74 15.61 5.01 -6.73
CA HIS A 74 14.21 4.60 -6.82
C HIS A 74 13.64 4.12 -5.47
N GLY A 75 14.41 4.26 -4.39
CA GLY A 75 13.98 3.86 -3.05
C GLY A 75 13.47 5.06 -2.28
N LEU A 76 12.39 4.86 -1.52
CA LEU A 76 12.02 5.80 -0.46
C LEU A 76 13.24 5.95 0.45
N SER A 77 13.83 7.14 0.47
CA SER A 77 14.95 7.40 1.36
C SER A 77 14.46 7.18 2.80
N PRO A 78 15.23 6.54 3.69
CA PRO A 78 14.90 6.49 5.12
C PRO A 78 14.76 7.89 5.75
N SER A 79 15.24 8.94 5.06
CA SER A 79 15.07 10.34 5.43
C SER A 79 13.72 10.95 5.06
N GLU A 80 12.83 10.20 4.41
CA GLU A 80 11.47 10.63 4.05
C GLU A 80 10.36 9.78 4.70
N ALA A 81 10.69 8.96 5.70
CA ALA A 81 9.74 8.80 6.78
C ALA A 81 9.50 10.21 7.32
N PRO A 82 8.24 10.72 7.41
CA PRO A 82 8.01 12.05 7.93
C PRO A 82 8.69 12.11 9.29
N ALA A 83 9.76 12.89 9.38
CA ALA A 83 10.53 13.03 10.59
C ALA A 83 9.56 13.53 11.65
N CYS A 84 9.12 12.63 12.52
CA CYS A 84 8.26 12.99 13.61
C CYS A 84 8.97 14.09 14.39
N SER A 85 8.39 15.28 14.38
CA SER A 85 8.87 16.44 15.15
C SER A 85 8.74 16.24 16.67
N CYS A 86 8.62 15.00 17.16
CA CYS A 86 8.46 14.64 18.57
C CYS A 86 9.76 14.78 19.37
N GLY A 87 10.92 14.97 18.75
CA GLY A 87 12.22 14.96 19.45
C GLY A 87 12.55 13.63 20.13
N CYS A 88 11.80 12.57 19.79
CA CYS A 88 11.98 11.23 20.28
C CYS A 88 12.88 10.47 19.29
N GLY A 89 14.00 9.95 19.77
CA GLY A 89 15.01 9.26 18.94
C GLY A 89 14.49 7.97 18.29
N ALA A 90 15.40 7.11 17.81
CA ALA A 90 15.16 5.91 16.98
C ALA A 90 14.25 4.81 17.59
N ASP A 91 13.61 5.05 18.74
CA ASP A 91 12.70 4.14 19.45
C ASP A 91 11.24 4.64 19.47
N CYS A 92 10.81 5.43 18.47
CA CYS A 92 9.39 5.82 18.36
C CYS A 92 8.57 4.63 17.85
N LYS A 93 7.45 4.32 18.51
CA LYS A 93 6.51 3.31 18.01
C LYS A 93 5.76 3.91 16.82
N SER A 94 5.97 3.39 15.62
CA SER A 94 5.23 3.81 14.44
C SER A 94 3.91 3.06 14.32
N VAL A 95 2.87 3.80 13.93
CA VAL A 95 1.54 3.30 13.60
C VAL A 95 1.29 3.66 12.14
N ALA A 96 1.30 2.67 11.27
CA ALA A 96 0.96 2.84 9.87
C ALA A 96 -0.55 2.67 9.70
N VAL A 97 -1.21 3.65 9.08
CA VAL A 97 -2.64 3.61 8.76
C VAL A 97 -2.80 3.67 7.24
N ASP A 98 -3.25 2.58 6.63
CA ASP A 98 -3.44 2.51 5.19
C ASP A 98 -4.93 2.65 4.86
N PHE A 99 -5.25 3.66 4.04
CA PHE A 99 -6.58 3.87 3.48
C PHE A 99 -6.58 3.45 2.01
N LEU A 100 -7.22 2.31 1.73
CA LEU A 100 -7.31 1.72 0.40
C LEU A 100 -8.70 2.00 -0.17
N PHE A 101 -8.77 2.63 -1.35
CA PHE A 101 -10.03 3.08 -1.94
C PHE A 101 -10.02 2.97 -3.47
N LEU A 102 -11.20 2.84 -4.08
CA LEU A 102 -11.35 2.82 -5.54
C LEU A 102 -11.40 4.22 -6.14
N ASP A 103 -12.27 5.08 -5.64
CA ASP A 103 -12.38 6.47 -6.11
C ASP A 103 -12.96 7.38 -5.04
N ARG A 104 -12.37 8.55 -4.81
CA ARG A 104 -12.82 9.54 -3.81
C ARG A 104 -13.54 10.75 -4.40
N GLU A 105 -13.45 10.93 -5.72
CA GLU A 105 -14.05 12.08 -6.39
C GLU A 105 -15.48 11.75 -6.79
N ALA A 106 -15.71 10.51 -7.22
CA ALA A 106 -16.99 10.08 -7.75
C ALA A 106 -17.77 9.13 -6.82
N CYS A 107 -17.19 8.70 -5.68
CA CYS A 107 -17.89 7.88 -4.69
C CYS A 107 -17.99 8.56 -3.32
N GLU A 108 -19.23 8.88 -2.91
CA GLU A 108 -19.53 9.56 -1.65
C GLU A 108 -19.10 8.74 -0.42
N ARG A 109 -19.20 7.40 -0.47
CA ARG A 109 -18.78 6.51 0.63
C ARG A 109 -17.28 6.55 0.86
N CYS A 110 -16.50 6.60 -0.22
CA CYS A 110 -15.04 6.69 -0.14
C CYS A 110 -14.62 8.09 0.33
N ALA A 111 -15.26 9.15 -0.17
CA ALA A 111 -15.02 10.52 0.28
C ALA A 111 -15.36 10.71 1.77
N ALA A 112 -16.50 10.16 2.22
CA ALA A 112 -16.90 10.21 3.62
C ALA A 112 -15.91 9.45 4.52
N SER A 113 -15.49 8.25 4.12
CA SER A 113 -14.53 7.44 4.88
C SER A 113 -13.15 8.11 4.99
N ASP A 114 -12.71 8.78 3.93
CA ASP A 114 -11.48 9.56 3.92
C ASP A 114 -11.53 10.72 4.94
N LYS A 115 -12.66 11.45 4.93
CA LYS A 115 -12.88 12.56 5.86
C LYS A 115 -12.94 12.09 7.33
N GLU A 116 -13.68 11.02 7.59
CA GLU A 116 -13.80 10.44 8.94
C GLU A 116 -12.43 9.96 9.47
N LEU A 117 -11.60 9.40 8.59
CA LEU A 117 -10.23 9.00 8.92
C LEU A 117 -9.35 10.20 9.28
N ASP A 118 -9.34 11.24 8.44
CA ASP A 118 -8.55 12.45 8.71
C ASP A 118 -8.92 13.10 10.04
N GLU A 119 -10.23 13.19 10.32
CA GLU A 119 -10.71 13.71 11.60
C GLU A 119 -10.31 12.82 12.78
N ALA A 120 -10.43 11.50 12.66
CA ALA A 120 -10.03 10.56 13.71
C ALA A 120 -8.52 10.66 14.04
N VAL A 121 -7.67 10.73 13.02
CA VAL A 121 -6.22 10.84 13.20
C VAL A 121 -5.85 12.20 13.78
N ALA A 122 -6.48 13.29 13.34
CA ALA A 122 -6.26 14.62 13.90
C ALA A 122 -6.61 14.68 15.40
N GLU A 123 -7.72 14.06 15.81
CA GLU A 123 -8.12 13.98 17.23
C GLU A 123 -7.17 13.13 18.07
N LEU A 124 -6.62 12.04 17.51
CA LEU A 124 -5.69 11.17 18.22
C LEU A 124 -4.24 11.66 18.22
N SER A 125 -3.86 12.52 17.28
CA SER A 125 -2.48 13.00 17.12
C SER A 125 -1.85 13.52 18.42
N PRO A 126 -2.52 14.34 19.25
CA PRO A 126 -1.96 14.80 20.53
C PRO A 126 -1.73 13.66 21.54
N VAL A 127 -2.66 12.70 21.58
CA VAL A 127 -2.58 11.53 22.48
C VAL A 127 -1.42 10.63 22.07
N LEU A 128 -1.30 10.34 20.78
CA LEU A 128 -0.26 9.48 20.24
C LEU A 128 1.12 10.12 20.37
N THR A 129 1.23 11.43 20.15
CA THR A 129 2.47 12.19 20.42
C THR A 129 2.89 12.08 21.88
N THR A 130 1.94 12.18 22.82
CA THR A 130 2.22 12.03 24.27
C THR A 130 2.72 10.63 24.61
N LEU A 131 2.25 9.61 23.88
CA LEU A 131 2.68 8.22 24.04
C LEU A 131 4.01 7.90 23.32
N GLY A 132 4.62 8.88 22.64
CA GLY A 132 5.82 8.66 21.81
C GLY A 132 5.53 7.81 20.56
N CYS A 133 4.27 7.79 20.12
CA CYS A 133 3.83 7.09 18.93
C CYS A 133 3.71 8.04 17.74
N CYS A 134 4.21 7.60 16.60
CA CYS A 134 4.14 8.32 15.33
C CYS A 134 3.09 7.69 14.44
N VAL A 135 2.13 8.48 13.94
CA VAL A 135 1.14 8.01 12.97
C VAL A 135 1.54 8.42 11.57
N THR A 136 1.51 7.47 10.65
CA THR A 136 1.65 7.73 9.21
C THR A 136 0.38 7.26 8.52
N VAL A 137 -0.24 8.14 7.72
CA VAL A 137 -1.44 7.81 6.95
C VAL A 137 -1.06 7.69 5.48
N ASN A 138 -1.20 6.49 4.92
CA ASN A 138 -0.98 6.22 3.50
C ASN A 138 -2.33 6.08 2.81
N LYS A 139 -2.61 6.93 1.82
CA LYS A 139 -3.85 6.87 1.05
C LYS A 139 -3.54 6.30 -0.34
N VAL A 140 -4.04 5.09 -0.63
CA VAL A 140 -3.72 4.35 -1.85
C VAL A 140 -4.98 4.15 -2.69
N LYS A 141 -4.97 4.72 -3.91
CA LYS A 141 -6.02 4.48 -4.90
C LYS A 141 -5.76 3.13 -5.59
N MET A 142 -6.72 2.22 -5.51
CA MET A 142 -6.66 0.88 -6.11
C MET A 142 -7.06 0.94 -7.58
N ASP A 143 -6.23 1.60 -8.40
CA ASP A 143 -6.49 1.89 -9.81
C ASP A 143 -6.32 0.69 -10.76
N SER A 144 -5.68 -0.38 -10.30
CA SER A 144 -5.30 -1.51 -11.13
C SER A 144 -5.46 -2.86 -10.41
N PRO A 145 -5.80 -3.94 -11.14
CA PRO A 145 -5.89 -5.29 -10.59
C PRO A 145 -4.59 -5.75 -9.91
N SER A 146 -3.43 -5.44 -10.50
CA SER A 146 -2.12 -5.77 -9.95
C SER A 146 -1.87 -5.10 -8.59
N LEU A 147 -2.35 -3.86 -8.41
CA LEU A 147 -2.25 -3.16 -7.14
C LEU A 147 -3.21 -3.75 -6.10
N ALA A 148 -4.43 -4.12 -6.51
CA ALA A 148 -5.37 -4.83 -5.64
C ALA A 148 -4.83 -6.19 -5.20
N GLU A 149 -4.11 -6.92 -6.06
CA GLU A 149 -3.40 -8.16 -5.70
C GLU A 149 -2.27 -7.91 -4.69
N GLN A 150 -1.42 -6.92 -4.95
CA GLN A 150 -0.32 -6.54 -4.05
C GLN A 150 -0.82 -6.21 -2.65
N TYR A 151 -1.92 -5.47 -2.55
CA TYR A 151 -2.52 -5.08 -1.27
C TYR A 151 -3.55 -6.10 -0.76
N ARG A 152 -3.82 -7.18 -1.50
CA ARG A 152 -4.87 -8.17 -1.19
C ARG A 152 -6.19 -7.47 -0.85
N PHE A 153 -6.55 -6.50 -1.67
CA PHE A 153 -7.65 -5.58 -1.43
C PHE A 153 -8.98 -6.26 -1.70
N VAL A 154 -9.86 -6.35 -0.71
CA VAL A 154 -11.13 -7.07 -0.87
C VAL A 154 -12.25 -6.14 -1.31
N SER A 155 -12.37 -4.98 -0.67
CA SER A 155 -13.50 -4.08 -0.90
C SER A 155 -13.17 -2.63 -0.54
N SER A 156 -13.81 -1.70 -1.24
CA SER A 156 -13.68 -0.26 -1.00
C SER A 156 -14.80 0.26 -0.13
N PRO A 157 -14.54 1.22 0.77
CA PRO A 157 -13.22 1.63 1.27
C PRO A 157 -12.67 0.65 2.32
N THR A 158 -11.36 0.59 2.52
CA THR A 158 -10.70 -0.22 3.56
C THR A 158 -9.72 0.62 4.36
N ILE A 159 -9.75 0.50 5.69
CA ILE A 159 -8.78 1.12 6.60
C ILE A 159 -8.03 0.01 7.33
N ARG A 160 -6.71 0.00 7.24
CA ARG A 160 -5.83 -0.93 7.96
C ARG A 160 -4.95 -0.15 8.92
N VAL A 161 -4.67 -0.72 10.08
CA VAL A 161 -3.70 -0.21 11.04
C VAL A 161 -2.65 -1.30 11.27
N ASN A 162 -1.40 -0.99 10.97
CA ASN A 162 -0.28 -1.93 10.99
C ASN A 162 -0.57 -3.21 10.17
N GLY A 163 -1.18 -3.05 8.99
CA GLY A 163 -1.57 -4.14 8.10
C GLY A 163 -2.86 -4.88 8.52
N ALA A 164 -3.39 -4.66 9.72
CA ALA A 164 -4.62 -5.29 10.19
C ALA A 164 -5.84 -4.41 9.86
N ASP A 165 -6.85 -4.99 9.24
CA ASP A 165 -8.12 -4.31 8.96
C ASP A 165 -8.83 -3.92 10.27
N ILE A 166 -9.25 -2.66 10.40
CA ILE A 166 -9.99 -2.19 11.59
C ILE A 166 -11.38 -2.83 11.68
N CYS A 167 -11.88 -3.32 10.55
CA CYS A 167 -13.15 -4.01 10.45
C CYS A 167 -12.88 -5.51 10.27
N GLY A 168 -13.49 -6.34 11.11
CA GLY A 168 -13.24 -7.79 11.16
C GLY A 168 -13.67 -8.51 9.89
N GLU A 169 -14.93 -8.93 9.82
CA GLU A 169 -15.49 -9.59 8.63
C GLU A 169 -15.91 -8.53 7.61
N VAL A 170 -15.54 -8.72 6.33
CA VAL A 170 -15.96 -7.83 5.25
C VAL A 170 -17.41 -8.13 4.91
N LYS A 171 -18.28 -7.12 5.05
CA LYS A 171 -19.68 -7.16 4.58
C LYS A 171 -19.85 -6.12 3.48
N GLU A 172 -20.72 -6.40 2.51
CA GLU A 172 -20.92 -5.54 1.34
C GLU A 172 -22.41 -5.31 1.07
N ASN A 173 -22.74 -4.15 0.53
CA ASN A 173 -24.06 -3.81 0.02
C ASN A 173 -23.94 -3.01 -1.28
N ARG A 174 -25.04 -2.93 -2.04
CA ARG A 174 -25.10 -2.17 -3.28
C ARG A 174 -24.73 -0.71 -3.04
N CYS A 175 -23.78 -0.22 -3.81
CA CYS A 175 -23.36 1.17 -3.79
C CYS A 175 -23.88 1.88 -5.03
N ALA A 176 -24.83 2.80 -4.86
CA ALA A 176 -25.36 3.58 -5.98
C ALA A 176 -24.26 4.36 -6.70
N SER A 177 -23.35 5.02 -5.97
CA SER A 177 -22.27 5.82 -6.55
C SER A 177 -21.31 4.98 -7.40
N CYS A 178 -20.91 3.80 -6.92
CA CYS A 178 -20.07 2.89 -7.70
C CYS A 178 -20.88 2.26 -8.85
N GLY A 179 -22.17 2.03 -8.67
CA GLY A 179 -23.08 1.59 -9.73
C GLY A 179 -23.14 2.55 -10.91
N ASP A 180 -23.29 3.85 -10.64
CA ASP A 180 -23.33 4.91 -11.65
C ASP A 180 -21.96 5.11 -12.32
N LEU A 181 -20.88 4.97 -11.54
CA LEU A 181 -19.50 4.96 -12.02
C LEU A 181 -19.18 3.80 -12.95
N CYS A 182 -19.72 2.62 -12.68
CA CYS A 182 -19.43 1.39 -13.42
C CYS A 182 -20.47 1.10 -14.52
N GLY A 183 -21.64 1.74 -14.49
CA GLY A 183 -22.76 1.37 -15.34
C GLY A 183 -23.34 -0.02 -15.02
N ALA A 184 -22.99 -0.59 -13.87
CA ALA A 184 -23.38 -1.91 -13.41
C ALA A 184 -23.45 -1.96 -11.88
N ASP A 185 -24.39 -2.73 -11.32
CA ASP A 185 -24.55 -2.91 -9.87
C ASP A 185 -23.22 -3.36 -9.23
N THR A 186 -22.59 -2.48 -8.45
CA THR A 186 -21.34 -2.76 -7.73
C THR A 186 -21.60 -2.75 -6.23
N ASP A 187 -21.19 -3.81 -5.54
CA ASP A 187 -21.27 -3.90 -4.09
C ASP A 187 -20.01 -3.29 -3.45
N CYS A 188 -20.20 -2.49 -2.40
CA CYS A 188 -19.12 -1.85 -1.64
C CYS A 188 -19.25 -2.11 -0.14
N ARG A 189 -18.14 -1.88 0.57
CA ARG A 189 -17.96 -2.27 1.96
C ARG A 189 -18.88 -1.55 2.93
N VAL A 190 -19.59 -2.33 3.75
CA VAL A 190 -20.36 -1.86 4.91
C VAL A 190 -19.57 -2.12 6.17
N PHE A 191 -19.67 -1.18 7.10
CA PHE A 191 -19.01 -1.24 8.40
C PHE A 191 -20.04 -1.59 9.47
N GLU A 192 -19.72 -2.56 10.32
CA GLU A 192 -20.53 -2.89 11.49
C GLU A 192 -19.79 -2.47 12.76
N TYR A 193 -20.40 -1.59 13.55
CA TYR A 193 -19.83 -1.10 14.79
C TYR A 193 -20.93 -0.90 15.84
N ALA A 194 -20.70 -1.40 17.06
CA ALA A 194 -21.67 -1.34 18.16
C ALA A 194 -23.08 -1.85 17.79
N GLY A 195 -23.16 -2.90 16.95
CA GLY A 195 -24.43 -3.51 16.52
C GLY A 195 -25.21 -2.71 15.48
N ARG A 196 -24.60 -1.68 14.87
CA ARG A 196 -25.20 -0.87 13.79
C ARG A 196 -24.36 -0.98 12.52
N GLN A 197 -25.03 -0.84 11.37
CA GLN A 197 -24.38 -0.82 10.06
C GLN A 197 -24.22 0.62 9.56
N TYR A 198 -23.12 0.88 8.88
CA TYR A 198 -22.75 2.17 8.32
C TYR A 198 -22.15 2.01 6.92
N ASP A 199 -22.50 2.92 6.01
CA ASP A 199 -21.95 2.93 4.64
C ASP A 199 -20.54 3.57 4.57
N SER A 200 -20.14 4.26 5.64
CA SER A 200 -18.79 4.76 5.93
C SER A 200 -18.42 4.44 7.39
N PRO A 201 -17.15 4.18 7.72
CA PRO A 201 -16.77 3.83 9.08
C PRO A 201 -16.98 5.03 10.00
N PRO A 202 -17.74 4.92 11.10
CA PRO A 202 -17.89 6.03 12.03
C PRO A 202 -16.55 6.32 12.71
N LYS A 203 -16.23 7.60 12.96
CA LYS A 203 -15.01 8.02 13.66
C LYS A 203 -14.62 7.16 14.87
N ALA A 204 -15.60 6.84 15.71
CA ALA A 204 -15.39 6.05 16.93
C ALA A 204 -14.81 4.64 16.61
N MET A 205 -15.20 4.03 15.50
CA MET A 205 -14.67 2.74 15.05
C MET A 205 -13.20 2.87 14.61
N ILE A 206 -12.86 3.94 13.89
CA ILE A 206 -11.49 4.21 13.44
C ILE A 206 -10.58 4.44 14.64
N VAL A 207 -11.04 5.26 15.60
CA VAL A 207 -10.32 5.51 16.86
C VAL A 207 -10.09 4.22 17.64
N ASP A 208 -11.13 3.41 17.82
CA ASP A 208 -11.02 2.13 18.52
C ASP A 208 -10.08 1.17 17.79
N GLY A 209 -10.12 1.12 16.45
CA GLY A 209 -9.21 0.32 15.62
C GLY A 209 -7.74 0.71 15.80
N ILE A 210 -7.43 2.00 15.80
CA ILE A 210 -6.06 2.52 16.01
C ILE A 210 -5.55 2.16 17.41
N LEU A 211 -6.37 2.39 18.44
CA LEU A 211 -6.00 2.06 19.82
C LEU A 211 -5.85 0.56 20.02
N ARG A 212 -6.74 -0.26 19.44
CA ARG A 212 -6.64 -1.71 19.51
C ARG A 212 -5.36 -2.22 18.87
N ALA A 213 -4.96 -1.71 17.71
CA ALA A 213 -3.72 -2.10 17.06
C ALA A 213 -2.47 -1.76 17.91
N LEU A 214 -2.53 -0.69 18.71
CA LEU A 214 -1.46 -0.30 19.63
C LEU A 214 -1.33 -1.20 20.86
N TYR A 215 -2.46 -1.64 21.43
CA TYR A 215 -2.48 -2.34 22.72
C TYR A 215 -2.76 -3.84 22.62
N ALA A 216 -3.31 -4.30 21.51
CA ALA A 216 -3.72 -5.68 21.26
C ALA A 216 -3.48 -6.03 19.79
N PRO A 217 -2.21 -6.17 19.36
CA PRO A 217 -1.88 -6.54 17.98
C PRO A 217 -2.59 -7.84 17.60
N ALA A 218 -3.25 -7.83 16.46
CA ALA A 218 -4.00 -8.99 15.99
C ALA A 218 -3.05 -10.18 15.77
N PRO A 219 -3.47 -11.41 16.11
CA PRO A 219 -2.69 -12.59 15.79
C PRO A 219 -2.52 -12.73 14.28
N ILE A 220 -1.31 -13.07 13.85
CA ILE A 220 -1.00 -13.38 12.46
C ILE A 220 -1.84 -14.60 12.08
N LYS A 221 -2.82 -14.43 11.18
CA LYS A 221 -3.61 -15.54 10.63
C LYS A 221 -2.87 -16.14 9.44
N GLU A 222 -3.01 -17.46 9.26
CA GLU A 222 -2.50 -18.13 8.07
C GLU A 222 -3.13 -17.53 6.80
N GLU A 223 -2.29 -17.27 5.82
CA GLU A 223 -2.65 -16.53 4.63
C GLU A 223 -3.23 -17.45 3.56
N GLU A 224 -4.53 -17.34 3.30
CA GLU A 224 -5.15 -18.01 2.15
C GLU A 224 -4.66 -17.40 0.83
N PRO A 225 -4.61 -18.13 -0.30
CA PRO A 225 -4.28 -17.51 -1.58
C PRO A 225 -5.30 -16.42 -1.94
N TYR A 226 -4.83 -15.20 -2.22
CA TYR A 226 -5.71 -14.10 -2.61
C TYR A 226 -6.24 -14.32 -4.03
N VAL A 227 -7.55 -14.13 -4.20
CA VAL A 227 -8.23 -14.11 -5.48
C VAL A 227 -8.99 -12.81 -5.57
N ILE A 228 -8.90 -12.11 -6.70
CA ILE A 228 -9.63 -10.86 -6.90
C ILE A 228 -11.15 -11.14 -6.76
N PRO A 229 -11.83 -10.48 -5.81
CA PRO A 229 -13.26 -10.68 -5.59
C PRO A 229 -14.11 -10.09 -6.72
N ALA A 230 -15.32 -10.61 -6.87
CA ALA A 230 -16.20 -10.33 -8.01
C ALA A 230 -16.56 -8.84 -8.17
N ASN A 231 -16.74 -8.12 -7.05
CA ASN A 231 -16.95 -6.68 -7.01
C ASN A 231 -15.83 -5.90 -7.72
N LEU A 232 -14.57 -6.30 -7.50
CA LEU A 232 -13.39 -5.65 -8.09
C LEU A 232 -13.22 -6.05 -9.56
N VAL A 233 -13.50 -7.29 -9.92
CA VAL A 233 -13.49 -7.72 -11.33
C VAL A 233 -14.45 -6.87 -12.15
N GLN A 234 -15.68 -6.68 -11.66
CA GLN A 234 -16.69 -5.85 -12.33
C GLN A 234 -16.26 -4.38 -12.39
N PHE A 235 -15.73 -3.84 -11.29
CA PHE A 235 -15.21 -2.48 -11.26
C PHE A 235 -14.12 -2.26 -12.33
N TYR A 236 -13.09 -3.11 -12.38
CA TYR A 236 -11.97 -2.94 -13.32
C TYR A 236 -12.39 -3.12 -14.78
N GLN A 237 -13.29 -4.06 -15.06
CA GLN A 237 -13.84 -4.24 -16.42
C GLN A 237 -14.57 -2.98 -16.89
N SER A 238 -15.43 -2.40 -16.05
CA SER A 238 -16.17 -1.18 -16.39
C SER A 238 -15.28 0.04 -16.64
N MET A 239 -14.18 0.15 -15.89
CA MET A 239 -13.20 1.23 -16.07
C MET A 239 -12.44 1.09 -17.40
N GLN A 240 -12.09 -0.13 -17.80
CA GLN A 240 -11.44 -0.39 -19.10
C GLN A 240 -12.36 -0.05 -20.28
N GLU A 241 -13.65 -0.39 -20.20
CA GLU A 241 -14.64 -0.09 -21.24
C GLU A 241 -14.86 1.44 -21.42
N LYS A 242 -14.86 2.21 -20.33
CA LYS A 242 -14.95 3.68 -20.39
C LYS A 242 -13.69 4.33 -21.00
N SER A 243 -12.51 3.79 -20.74
CA SER A 243 -11.26 4.26 -21.36
C SER A 243 -11.07 3.83 -22.82
N GLY A 244 -11.78 2.77 -23.25
CA GLY A 244 -11.78 2.28 -24.64
C GLY A 244 -12.74 3.04 -25.57
N CYS A 245 -13.65 3.85 -25.03
CA CYS A 245 -14.51 4.74 -25.82
C CYS A 245 -13.76 6.03 -26.17
N GLY A 246 -12.67 5.89 -26.94
CA GLY A 246 -12.13 6.99 -27.72
C GLY A 246 -13.15 7.36 -28.78
N CYS A 247 -13.82 8.51 -28.61
CA CYS A 247 -14.69 9.11 -29.62
C CYS A 247 -14.01 9.15 -30.99
N SER A 248 -14.27 8.18 -31.85
CA SER A 248 -14.22 8.38 -33.30
C SER A 248 -15.60 8.88 -33.72
N CYS A 249 -15.87 10.16 -33.47
CA CYS A 249 -16.97 10.84 -34.15
C CYS A 249 -16.59 11.00 -35.63
N SER A 250 -16.89 9.98 -36.42
CA SER A 250 -17.02 10.10 -37.87
C SER A 250 -18.51 10.11 -38.19
N ASP A 251 -19.02 11.31 -38.40
CA ASP A 251 -19.98 11.66 -39.46
C ASP A 251 -21.16 10.69 -39.71
N LYS A 252 -22.35 11.06 -39.21
CA LYS A 252 -23.48 11.56 -40.03
C LYS A 252 -24.84 11.37 -39.35
N THR A 253 -25.60 12.48 -39.35
CA THR A 253 -27.06 12.59 -39.43
C THR A 253 -27.93 12.04 -38.30
N GLY A 254 -28.66 12.95 -37.64
CA GLY A 254 -29.95 12.65 -36.99
C GLY A 254 -30.08 13.29 -35.62
N GLY A 255 -30.91 14.34 -35.52
CA GLY A 255 -31.11 15.12 -34.30
C GLY A 255 -31.65 14.30 -33.12
N CYS A 256 -31.16 14.63 -31.92
CA CYS A 256 -31.76 14.19 -30.67
C CYS A 256 -32.86 15.17 -30.25
N CYS A 257 -34.05 14.61 -29.97
CA CYS A 257 -34.99 15.13 -28.99
C CYS A 257 -34.48 14.88 -27.58
#